data_AF-A0AAU2GJ20-F1
#
_entry.id   AF-A0AAU2GJ20-F1
#
_cell.length_a   1.000
_cell.length_b   1.000
_cell.length_c   1.000
_cell.angle_alpha   90.00
_cell.angle_beta   90.00
_cell.angle_gamma   90.00
#
_symmetry.space_group_name_H-M   'P 1'
#
loop_
_entity.id
_entity.type
_entity.pdbx_description
1 polymer ?
#
loop_
_entity_poly.entity_id
_entity_poly.type
_entity_poly.pdbx_seq_one_letter_code
_entity_poly.pdbx_strand_id
1 'polypeptide(L)'
;MTRHDRGRLLMPLLMSLLLFAGILGFLGLFAGEGGLGGLGAVVVALAATVTVGAAALAARLVQPVPPHRIRTAIRDREQRTAFLPQRDPDASGRSRPRAPGRLVLTAA
;
A
#
# COMPACT_ATOMS: atom_id res chain seq x y z
N MET A 1 -4.33 5.56 -12.35
CA MET A 1 -4.37 4.15 -12.78
C MET A 1 -5.17 4.08 -14.07
N THR A 2 -4.51 3.87 -15.20
CA THR A 2 -5.15 3.80 -16.50
C THR A 2 -5.89 2.45 -16.63
N ARG A 3 -6.98 2.44 -17.41
CA ARG A 3 -7.89 1.29 -17.62
C ARG A 3 -7.20 0.00 -18.11
N HIS A 4 -5.93 0.10 -18.53
CA HIS A 4 -5.08 -0.96 -19.06
C HIS A 4 -4.59 -1.98 -18.00
N ASP A 5 -4.53 -1.61 -16.73
CA ASP A 5 -3.96 -2.49 -15.69
C ASP A 5 -4.92 -3.58 -15.20
N ARG A 6 -6.24 -3.44 -15.45
CA ARG A 6 -7.23 -4.42 -15.02
C ARG A 6 -7.09 -5.78 -15.72
N GLY A 7 -6.63 -5.79 -16.98
CA GLY A 7 -6.37 -7.02 -17.74
C GLY A 7 -5.09 -7.75 -17.31
N ARG A 8 -4.07 -6.99 -16.89
CA ARG A 8 -2.76 -7.55 -16.48
C ARG A 8 -2.82 -8.38 -15.20
N LEU A 9 -3.76 -8.07 -14.31
CA LEU A 9 -3.94 -8.78 -13.04
C LEU A 9 -4.96 -9.94 -13.14
N LEU A 10 -5.75 -10.01 -14.22
CA LEU A 10 -6.72 -11.09 -14.42
C LEU A 10 -6.04 -12.43 -14.68
N MET A 11 -5.00 -12.44 -15.51
CA MET A 11 -4.24 -13.66 -15.82
C MET A 11 -3.55 -14.30 -14.60
N PRO A 12 -2.76 -13.57 -13.77
CA PRO A 12 -2.15 -14.17 -12.59
C PRO A 12 -3.19 -14.60 -11.53
N LEU A 13 -4.32 -13.91 -11.43
CA LEU A 13 -5.41 -14.28 -10.54
C LEU A 13 -6.12 -15.56 -11.01
N LEU A 14 -6.39 -15.68 -12.31
CA LEU A 14 -6.94 -16.90 -12.91
C LEU A 14 -6.00 -18.09 -12.70
N MET A 15 -4.69 -17.88 -12.89
CA MET A 15 -3.66 -18.91 -12.65
C MET A 15 -3.60 -19.34 -11.17
N SER A 16 -3.65 -18.37 -10.25
CA SER A 16 -3.67 -18.65 -8.81
C SER A 16 -4.93 -19.43 -8.40
N LEU A 17 -6.09 -19.07 -8.94
CA LEU A 17 -7.35 -19.77 -8.69
C LEU A 17 -7.33 -21.20 -9.26
N LEU A 18 -6.80 -21.38 -10.47
CA LEU A 18 -6.70 -22.67 -11.13
C LEU A 18 -5.73 -23.61 -10.38
N LEU A 19 -4.59 -23.09 -9.93
CA LEU A 19 -3.61 -23.83 -9.13
C LEU A 19 -4.19 -24.23 -7.77
N PHE A 20 -4.89 -23.30 -7.11
CA PHE A 20 -5.56 -23.57 -5.85
C PHE A 20 -6.64 -24.66 -5.99
N ALA A 21 -7.52 -24.54 -6.99
CA ALA A 21 -8.54 -25.54 -7.29
C ALA A 21 -7.94 -26.91 -7.65
N GLY A 22 -6.83 -26.93 -8.40
CA GLY A 22 -6.10 -28.14 -8.75
C GLY A 22 -5.49 -28.85 -7.54
N ILE A 23 -4.82 -28.12 -6.65
CA ILE A 23 -4.27 -28.65 -5.40
C ILE A 23 -5.39 -29.20 -4.52
N LEU A 24 -6.51 -28.50 -4.45
CA LEU A 24 -7.67 -28.89 -3.65
C LEU A 24 -8.34 -30.16 -4.18
N GLY A 25 -8.54 -30.25 -5.50
CA GLY A 25 -9.09 -31.45 -6.15
C GLY A 25 -8.14 -32.65 -6.04
N PHE A 26 -6.84 -32.43 -6.19
CA PHE A 26 -5.82 -33.46 -5.99
C PHE A 26 -5.81 -33.96 -4.54
N LEU A 27 -5.83 -33.06 -3.56
CA LEU A 27 -5.88 -33.42 -2.14
C LEU A 27 -7.18 -34.15 -1.79
N GLY A 28 -8.31 -33.74 -2.39
CA GLY A 28 -9.61 -34.42 -2.24
C GLY A 28 -9.63 -35.83 -2.84
N LEU A 29 -8.92 -36.07 -3.94
CA LEU A 29 -8.78 -37.39 -4.55
C LEU A 29 -8.02 -38.36 -3.63
N PHE A 30 -7.01 -37.88 -2.92
CA PHE A 30 -6.27 -38.64 -1.89
C PHE A 30 -7.04 -38.78 -0.57
N ALA A 31 -8.00 -37.89 -0.29
CA ALA A 31 -8.85 -37.98 0.90
C ALA A 31 -10.02 -38.98 0.76
N GLY A 32 -10.20 -39.58 -0.42
CA GLY A 32 -11.33 -40.43 -0.80
C GLY A 32 -11.43 -41.81 -0.13
N GLU A 33 -10.56 -42.13 0.83
CA GLU A 33 -10.55 -43.46 1.49
C GLU A 33 -10.98 -43.46 2.96
N GLY A 34 -11.25 -42.31 3.61
CA GLY A 34 -11.42 -42.28 5.07
C GLY A 34 -12.41 -41.27 5.66
N GLY A 35 -13.65 -41.71 5.91
CA GLY A 35 -14.58 -41.20 6.95
C GLY A 35 -14.56 -39.69 7.27
N LEU A 36 -14.62 -39.34 8.57
CA LEU A 36 -14.68 -37.96 9.09
C LEU A 36 -13.53 -37.05 8.61
N GLY A 37 -12.42 -37.61 8.13
CA GLY A 37 -11.27 -36.87 7.57
C GLY A 37 -11.58 -36.21 6.22
N GLY A 38 -12.39 -36.85 5.37
CA GLY A 38 -12.82 -36.28 4.10
C GLY A 38 -13.73 -35.05 4.29
N LEU A 39 -14.64 -35.10 5.27
CA LEU A 39 -15.49 -33.96 5.62
C LEU A 39 -14.67 -32.78 6.17
N GLY A 40 -13.67 -33.06 7.03
CA GLY A 40 -12.74 -32.04 7.50
C GLY A 40 -11.96 -31.37 6.37
N ALA A 41 -11.49 -32.16 5.39
CA ALA A 41 -10.81 -31.63 4.21
C ALA A 41 -11.71 -30.70 3.39
N VAL A 42 -12.98 -31.06 3.18
CA VAL A 42 -13.97 -30.24 2.47
C VAL A 42 -14.26 -28.93 3.21
N VAL A 43 -14.38 -28.96 4.54
CA VAL A 43 -14.62 -27.75 5.33
C VAL A 43 -13.42 -26.80 5.29
N VAL A 44 -12.20 -27.33 5.43
CA VAL A 44 -10.96 -26.53 5.33
C VAL A 44 -10.81 -25.95 3.93
N ALA A 45 -11.12 -26.74 2.90
CA ALA A 45 -11.13 -26.32 1.51
C ALA A 45 -12.09 -25.16 1.25
N LEU A 46 -13.30 -25.25 1.80
CA LEU A 46 -14.34 -24.23 1.68
C LEU A 46 -13.97 -22.96 2.46
N ALA A 47 -13.41 -23.10 3.67
CA ALA A 47 -12.91 -21.97 4.45
C ALA A 47 -11.75 -21.25 3.74
N ALA A 48 -10.82 -22.01 3.15
CA ALA A 48 -9.70 -21.44 2.41
C ALA A 48 -10.16 -20.71 1.14
N THR A 49 -11.10 -21.27 0.38
CA THR A 49 -11.69 -20.57 -0.79
C THR A 49 -12.41 -19.28 -0.39
N VAL A 50 -13.21 -19.31 0.68
CA VAL A 50 -13.95 -18.14 1.16
C VAL A 50 -12.99 -17.04 1.64
N THR A 51 -11.96 -17.41 2.40
CA THR A 51 -10.97 -16.43 2.92
C THR A 51 -10.15 -15.81 1.79
N VAL A 52 -9.67 -16.59 0.84
CA VAL A 52 -8.95 -16.07 -0.34
C VAL A 52 -9.86 -15.19 -1.20
N GLY A 53 -11.10 -15.62 -1.43
CA GLY A 53 -12.10 -14.86 -2.17
C GLY A 53 -12.42 -13.52 -1.50
N ALA A 54 -12.64 -13.53 -0.18
CA ALA A 54 -12.90 -12.33 0.61
C ALA A 54 -11.71 -11.37 0.62
N ALA A 55 -10.48 -11.88 0.76
CA ALA A 55 -9.26 -11.08 0.71
C ALA A 55 -9.06 -10.44 -0.67
N ALA A 56 -9.31 -11.18 -1.76
CA ALA A 56 -9.23 -10.65 -3.12
C ALA A 56 -10.29 -9.58 -3.40
N LEU A 57 -11.53 -9.77 -2.90
CA LEU A 57 -12.59 -8.78 -2.95
C LEU A 57 -12.21 -7.53 -2.16
N ALA A 58 -11.73 -7.67 -0.92
CA ALA A 58 -11.28 -6.57 -0.09
C ALA A 58 -10.15 -5.78 -0.76
N ALA A 59 -9.15 -6.46 -1.33
CA ALA A 59 -8.06 -5.82 -2.06
C ALA A 59 -8.53 -5.03 -3.30
N ARG A 60 -9.59 -5.50 -3.97
CA ARG A 60 -10.20 -4.78 -5.11
C ARG A 60 -11.01 -3.56 -4.70
N LEU A 61 -11.57 -3.57 -3.49
CA LEU A 61 -12.31 -2.42 -2.94
C LEU A 61 -11.39 -1.28 -2.52
N VAL A 62 -10.10 -1.56 -2.27
CA VAL A 62 -9.09 -0.52 -2.00
C VAL A 62 -8.90 0.33 -3.25
N GLN A 63 -9.36 1.57 -3.20
CA GLN A 63 -9.18 2.54 -4.28
C GLN A 63 -7.71 2.92 -4.42
N PRO A 64 -7.10 2.80 -5.61
CA PRO A 64 -5.72 3.21 -5.82
C PRO A 64 -5.60 4.73 -5.67
N VAL A 65 -4.84 5.17 -4.65
CA VAL A 65 -4.58 6.59 -4.41
C VAL A 65 -3.66 7.14 -5.51
N PRO A 66 -4.04 8.21 -6.22
CA PRO A 66 -3.17 8.81 -7.23
C PRO A 66 -1.82 9.24 -6.61
N PRO A 67 -0.68 9.00 -7.29
CA PRO A 67 0.64 9.30 -6.72
C PRO A 67 0.84 10.78 -6.41
N HIS A 68 0.16 11.68 -7.12
CA HIS A 68 0.18 13.10 -6.80
C HIS A 68 -0.45 13.40 -5.43
N ARG A 69 -1.49 12.69 -5.01
CA ARG A 69 -2.11 12.87 -3.68
C ARG A 69 -1.17 12.47 -2.56
N ILE A 70 -0.38 11.43 -2.77
CA ILE A 70 0.64 10.99 -1.81
C ILE A 70 1.70 12.09 -1.68
N ARG A 71 2.21 12.59 -2.82
CA ARG A 71 3.21 13.67 -2.84
C ARG A 71 2.69 14.96 -2.22
N THR A 72 1.44 15.36 -2.51
CA THR A 72 0.85 16.56 -1.91
C THR A 72 0.61 16.36 -0.41
N ALA A 73 0.16 15.17 0.03
CA ALA A 73 -0.02 14.88 1.45
C ALA A 73 1.30 14.88 2.22
N ILE A 74 2.37 14.35 1.62
CA ILE A 74 3.73 14.42 2.19
C ILE A 74 4.17 15.89 2.26
N ARG A 75 4.01 16.66 1.18
CA ARG A 75 4.41 18.07 1.14
C ARG A 75 3.65 18.94 2.15
N ASP A 76 2.36 18.67 2.30
CA ASP A 76 1.47 19.33 3.25
C ASP A 76 1.82 18.96 4.70
N ARG A 77 2.14 17.68 4.96
CA ARG A 77 2.68 17.24 6.25
C ARG A 77 4.03 17.90 6.55
N GLU A 78 4.93 17.92 5.58
CA GLU A 78 6.22 18.63 5.68
C GLU A 78 5.99 20.10 6.04
N GLN A 79 5.12 20.83 5.35
CA GLN A 79 4.85 22.24 5.67
C GLN A 79 4.29 22.43 7.08
N ARG A 80 3.37 21.56 7.53
CA ARG A 80 2.81 21.61 8.88
C ARG A 80 3.82 21.30 9.98
N THR A 81 4.83 20.49 9.70
CA THR A 81 5.85 20.07 10.69
C THR A 81 7.23 20.67 10.45
N ALA A 82 7.43 21.43 9.37
CA ALA A 82 8.70 22.04 9.00
C ALA A 82 9.10 23.14 9.98
N PHE A 83 8.12 23.74 10.63
CA PHE A 83 8.35 24.67 11.72
C PHE A 83 8.56 23.88 13.01
N LEU A 84 9.82 23.56 13.32
CA LEU A 84 10.23 23.62 14.72
C LEU A 84 9.93 25.05 15.18
N PRO A 85 9.44 25.31 16.42
CA PRO A 85 9.39 26.66 16.95
C PRO A 85 10.76 27.31 16.72
N GLN A 86 10.81 28.25 15.78
CA GLN A 86 12.05 28.84 15.33
C GLN A 86 12.59 29.58 16.54
N ARG A 87 13.76 29.16 17.06
CA ARG A 87 14.39 29.86 18.18
C ARG A 87 14.53 31.31 17.77
N ASP A 88 13.95 32.20 18.56
CA ASP A 88 14.00 33.62 18.33
C ASP A 88 15.44 34.04 18.00
N PRO A 89 15.72 34.52 16.77
CA PRO A 89 17.06 34.95 16.38
C PRO A 89 17.53 36.14 17.23
N ASP A 90 16.61 36.84 17.88
CA ASP A 90 16.86 37.97 18.78
C ASP A 90 16.90 37.56 20.26
N ALA A 91 16.80 36.26 20.58
CA ALA A 91 16.94 35.78 21.96
C ALA A 91 18.28 36.24 22.57
N SER A 92 18.23 36.75 23.81
CA SER A 92 19.41 37.26 24.51
C SER A 92 20.52 36.19 24.57
N GLY A 93 21.74 36.55 24.16
CA GLY A 93 22.89 35.64 24.16
C GLY A 93 23.22 35.00 22.81
N ARG A 94 22.52 35.36 21.73
CA ARG A 94 22.88 34.95 20.36
C ARG A 94 23.34 36.16 19.54
N SER A 95 24.45 36.00 18.82
CA SER A 95 24.82 36.98 17.78
C SER A 95 23.72 36.99 16.72
N ARG A 96 23.08 38.14 16.53
CA ARG A 96 22.15 38.34 15.40
C ARG A 96 22.85 37.93 14.11
N PRO A 97 22.22 37.14 13.22
CA PRO A 97 22.71 36.97 11.87
C PRO A 97 22.90 38.37 11.28
N ARG A 98 24.15 38.77 11.02
CA ARG A 98 24.42 40.07 10.41
C ARG A 98 23.76 40.00 9.03
N ALA A 99 22.79 40.88 8.78
CA ALA A 99 22.28 41.11 7.43
C ALA A 99 23.48 41.25 6.48
N PRO A 100 23.42 40.72 5.24
CA PRO A 100 24.53 40.77 4.30
C PRO A 100 25.12 42.18 4.27
N GLY A 101 26.32 42.30 4.84
CA GLY A 101 27.00 43.56 4.95
C GLY A 101 27.50 43.95 3.57
N ARG A 102 26.94 45.05 3.05
CA ARG A 102 27.30 45.79 1.84
C ARG A 102 26.28 45.63 0.71
N LEU A 103 25.64 46.75 0.39
CA LEU A 103 24.87 46.93 -0.83
C LEU A 103 25.81 46.72 -2.03
N VAL A 104 25.53 45.71 -2.84
CA VAL A 104 26.19 45.55 -4.14
C VAL A 104 25.57 46.57 -5.09
N LEU A 105 26.40 47.48 -5.58
CA LEU A 105 26.02 48.43 -6.63
C LEU A 105 25.64 47.61 -7.86
N THR A 106 24.35 47.58 -8.20
CA THR A 106 23.91 46.98 -9.47
C THR A 106 24.03 48.08 -10.51
N ALA A 107 24.87 47.85 -11.53
CA ALA A 107 25.08 48.80 -12.63
C ALA A 107 23.76 49.06 -13.37
N ALA A 108 23.53 50.33 -13.73
CA ALA A 108 22.40 50.79 -14.53
C ALA A 108 22.67 50.61 -16.02
#